data_AF-A0A8E2KXU1-F1
#
_entry.id   AF-A0A8E2KXU1-F1
#
_cell.length_a   1.000
_cell.length_b   1.000
_cell.length_c   1.000
_cell.angle_alpha   90.00
_cell.angle_beta   90.00
_cell.angle_gamma   90.00
#
_symmetry.space_group_name_H-M   'P 1'
#
loop_
_entity.id
_entity.type
_entity.pdbx_description
1 polymer ?
#
loop_
_entity_poly.entity_id
_entity_poly.type
_entity_poly.pdbx_seq_one_letter_code
_entity_poly.pdbx_strand_id
1 'polypeptide(L)'
;MSLMPTSGEWRESSLCRTTDDWPFHWVAEITAIDPLTRSYTCIGTVSQAGNRRYDEALINLRLMTRAPAMLRLLQAVGQVLDMSDPDHDAFVDSAADCLDALLTQEEPLRALLAELAAQAAAPLIPAR
;
A
#
# COMPACT_ATOMS: atom_id res chain seq x y z
N MET A 1 12.50 -22.66 -7.77
CA MET A 1 12.64 -21.18 -7.86
C MET A 1 11.36 -20.59 -7.32
N SER A 2 11.40 -19.90 -6.18
CA SER A 2 10.23 -19.19 -5.65
C SER A 2 10.01 -17.98 -6.55
N LEU A 3 8.94 -17.97 -7.33
CA LEU A 3 8.51 -16.78 -8.04
C LEU A 3 8.30 -15.70 -6.98
N MET A 4 9.16 -14.68 -6.97
CA MET A 4 8.89 -13.45 -6.24
C MET A 4 7.51 -12.97 -6.71
N PRO A 5 6.55 -12.71 -5.80
CA PRO A 5 5.22 -12.29 -6.19
C PRO A 5 5.33 -11.11 -7.16
N THR A 6 4.76 -11.25 -8.35
CA THR A 6 4.75 -10.20 -9.35
C THR A 6 4.06 -8.98 -8.74
N SER A 7 4.64 -7.79 -8.93
CA SER A 7 4.06 -6.53 -8.46
C SER A 7 2.60 -6.41 -8.90
N GLY A 8 1.65 -6.52 -7.97
CA GLY A 8 0.21 -6.55 -8.23
C GLY A 8 -0.60 -5.84 -7.13
N GLU A 9 -1.92 -5.77 -7.28
CA GLU A 9 -2.84 -5.29 -6.25
C GLU A 9 -2.82 -6.26 -5.07
N TRP A 10 -2.15 -5.88 -3.99
CA TRP A 10 -2.23 -6.65 -2.75
C TRP A 10 -3.64 -6.53 -2.19
N ARG A 11 -4.17 -7.63 -1.65
CA ARG A 11 -5.49 -7.68 -1.02
C ARG A 11 -5.40 -8.24 0.38
N GLU A 12 -6.14 -7.62 1.29
CA GLU A 12 -6.31 -8.14 2.64
C GLU A 12 -7.37 -9.25 2.68
N SER A 13 -7.11 -10.26 3.51
CA SER A 13 -8.16 -11.15 3.97
C SER A 13 -9.07 -10.46 4.98
N SER A 14 -10.20 -11.08 5.29
CA SER A 14 -10.98 -10.70 6.46
C SER A 14 -10.12 -10.77 7.73
N LEU A 15 -10.25 -9.78 8.59
CA LEU A 15 -9.60 -9.78 9.89
C LEU A 15 -10.27 -10.83 10.79
N CYS A 16 -9.48 -11.74 11.35
CA CYS A 16 -9.96 -12.78 12.24
C CYS A 16 -9.32 -12.66 13.63
N ARG A 17 -10.07 -13.10 14.65
CA ARG A 17 -9.60 -13.18 16.02
C ARG A 17 -8.92 -14.52 16.25
N THR A 18 -7.76 -14.51 16.89
CA THR A 18 -6.96 -15.73 17.13
C THR A 18 -6.94 -16.21 18.57
N THR A 19 -7.41 -15.39 19.52
CA THR A 19 -7.54 -15.75 20.94
C THR A 19 -8.95 -15.47 21.44
N ASP A 20 -9.53 -16.40 22.22
CA ASP A 20 -10.87 -16.26 22.80
C ASP A 20 -10.91 -15.46 24.11
N ASP A 21 -9.74 -15.13 24.66
CA ASP A 21 -9.59 -14.32 25.87
C ASP A 21 -8.88 -12.97 25.59
N TRP A 22 -9.21 -11.95 26.40
CA TRP A 22 -8.50 -10.67 26.38
C TRP A 22 -7.11 -10.85 26.99
N PRO A 23 -6.04 -10.27 26.42
CA PRO A 23 -6.02 -9.32 25.31
C PRO A 23 -6.19 -9.98 23.92
N PHE A 24 -7.00 -9.38 23.03
CA PHE A 24 -7.37 -9.99 21.73
C PHE A 24 -6.26 -9.87 20.69
N HIS A 25 -5.97 -10.95 19.97
CA HIS A 25 -5.04 -10.94 18.85
C HIS A 25 -5.78 -10.98 17.51
N TRP A 26 -5.61 -9.93 16.69
CA TRP A 26 -6.17 -9.84 15.35
C TRP A 26 -5.14 -10.28 14.31
N VAL A 27 -5.57 -11.10 13.36
CA VAL A 27 -4.72 -11.58 12.27
C VAL A 27 -5.43 -11.43 10.93
N ALA A 28 -4.69 -11.04 9.91
CA ALA A 28 -5.10 -11.11 8.52
C ALA A 28 -3.89 -11.41 7.63
N GLU A 29 -4.16 -11.96 6.46
CA GLU A 29 -3.17 -12.20 5.42
C GLU A 29 -3.24 -11.09 4.38
N ILE A 30 -2.07 -10.69 3.89
CA ILE A 30 -1.96 -9.92 2.66
C ILE A 30 -1.57 -10.91 1.57
N THR A 31 -2.33 -10.90 0.49
CA THR A 31 -2.11 -11.77 -0.66
C THR A 31 -1.81 -10.95 -1.90
N ALA A 32 -0.90 -11.44 -2.72
CA ALA A 32 -0.73 -10.98 -4.08
C ALA A 32 -1.58 -11.86 -5.01
N ILE A 33 -2.28 -11.22 -5.95
CA ILE A 33 -3.07 -11.90 -6.97
C ILE A 33 -2.41 -11.67 -8.31
N ASP A 34 -2.10 -12.76 -9.01
CA ASP A 34 -1.76 -12.68 -10.42
C ASP A 34 -3.07 -12.57 -11.24
N PRO A 35 -3.33 -11.44 -11.92
CA PRO A 35 -4.56 -11.26 -12.67
C PRO A 35 -4.68 -12.20 -13.89
N LEU A 36 -3.55 -12.68 -14.44
CA LEU A 36 -3.53 -13.55 -15.62
C LEU A 36 -3.85 -14.99 -15.23
N THR A 37 -3.21 -15.50 -14.18
CA THR A 37 -3.40 -16.89 -13.73
C THR A 37 -4.48 -17.03 -12.65
N ARG A 38 -4.96 -15.91 -12.08
CA ARG A 38 -5.82 -15.85 -10.88
C ARG A 38 -5.27 -16.65 -9.71
N SER A 39 -3.95 -16.85 -9.67
CA SER A 39 -3.29 -17.51 -8.56
C SER A 39 -3.09 -16.53 -7.40
N TYR A 40 -3.20 -17.05 -6.18
CA TYR A 40 -3.06 -16.29 -4.95
C TYR A 40 -1.80 -16.75 -4.24
N THR A 41 -0.98 -15.79 -3.81
CA THR A 41 0.21 -16.06 -2.98
C THR A 41 0.12 -15.23 -1.72
N CYS A 42 0.22 -15.86 -0.55
CA CYS A 42 0.36 -15.14 0.72
C CYS A 42 1.74 -14.50 0.77
N ILE A 43 1.78 -13.19 0.97
CA ILE A 43 3.01 -12.40 0.98
C ILE A 43 3.36 -11.87 2.37
N GLY A 44 2.39 -11.89 3.30
CA GLY A 44 2.62 -11.48 4.67
C GLY A 44 1.42 -11.73 5.56
N THR A 45 1.70 -11.85 6.86
CA THR A 45 0.68 -11.95 7.90
C THR A 45 0.79 -10.72 8.79
N VAL A 46 -0.30 -9.97 8.92
CA VAL A 46 -0.40 -8.85 9.85
C VAL A 46 -1.00 -9.40 11.14
N SER A 47 -0.23 -9.35 12.22
CA SER A 47 -0.72 -9.68 13.56
C SER A 47 -0.64 -8.45 14.45
N GLN A 48 -1.74 -8.14 15.15
CA GLN A 48 -1.78 -7.06 16.11
C GLN A 48 -2.20 -7.57 17.48
N ALA A 49 -1.31 -7.40 18.46
CA ALA A 49 -1.51 -7.86 19.82
C ALA A 49 -2.32 -6.85 20.65
N GLY A 50 -3.49 -7.29 21.09
CA GLY A 50 -3.81 -7.38 22.51
C GLY A 50 -4.66 -6.25 23.08
N ASN A 51 -4.22 -5.01 22.91
CA ASN A 51 -4.90 -3.85 23.51
C ASN A 51 -5.50 -2.90 22.46
N ARG A 52 -5.31 -3.22 21.18
CA ARG A 52 -5.72 -2.36 20.06
C ARG A 52 -7.13 -2.74 19.63
N ARG A 53 -7.96 -1.73 19.35
CA ARG A 53 -9.34 -1.93 18.90
C ARG A 53 -9.37 -2.52 17.48
N TYR A 54 -10.49 -3.17 17.13
CA TYR A 54 -10.70 -3.79 15.82
C TYR A 54 -10.59 -2.80 14.65
N ASP A 55 -11.11 -1.59 14.83
CA ASP A 55 -11.05 -0.48 13.86
C ASP A 55 -9.61 -0.07 13.55
N GLU A 56 -8.75 0.06 14.57
CA GLU A 56 -7.32 0.32 14.38
C GLU A 56 -6.62 -0.82 13.61
N ALA A 57 -6.94 -2.07 13.93
CA ALA A 57 -6.38 -3.22 13.24
C ALA A 57 -6.79 -3.29 11.77
N LEU A 58 -8.05 -2.96 11.48
CA LEU A 58 -8.55 -2.87 10.12
C LEU A 58 -7.90 -1.72 9.33
N ILE A 59 -7.70 -0.55 9.95
CA ILE A 59 -7.00 0.58 9.33
C ILE A 59 -5.56 0.18 8.99
N ASN A 60 -4.81 -0.37 9.95
CA ASN A 60 -3.42 -0.79 9.70
C ASN A 60 -3.32 -1.82 8.58
N LEU A 61 -4.22 -2.79 8.55
CA LEU A 61 -4.30 -3.78 7.49
C LEU A 61 -4.52 -3.13 6.12
N ARG A 62 -5.52 -2.25 6.01
CA ARG A 62 -5.82 -1.50 4.77
C ARG A 62 -4.66 -0.63 4.30
N LEU A 63 -3.94 0.01 5.23
CA LEU A 63 -2.75 0.78 4.89
C LEU A 63 -1.67 -0.12 4.28
N MET A 64 -1.42 -1.29 4.88
CA MET A 64 -0.40 -2.22 4.39
C MET A 64 -0.71 -2.77 3.01
N THR A 65 -1.98 -2.97 2.65
CA THR A 65 -2.35 -3.46 1.31
C THR A 65 -2.16 -2.41 0.21
N ARG A 66 -1.98 -1.14 0.57
CA ARG A 66 -1.65 -0.05 -0.37
C ARG A 66 -0.16 0.17 -0.58
N ALA A 67 0.71 -0.52 0.17
CA ALA A 67 2.15 -0.39 0.04
C ALA A 67 2.68 -0.53 -1.41
N PRO A 68 2.16 -1.43 -2.28
CA PRO A 68 2.65 -1.52 -3.66
C PRO A 68 2.34 -0.27 -4.48
N ALA A 69 1.14 0.30 -4.32
CA ALA A 69 0.77 1.52 -5.03
C ALA A 69 1.64 2.69 -4.59
N MET A 70 1.89 2.80 -3.27
CA MET A 70 2.83 3.78 -2.71
C MET A 70 4.24 3.62 -3.29
N LEU A 71 4.77 2.39 -3.31
CA LEU A 71 6.11 2.11 -3.83
C LEU A 71 6.22 2.42 -5.32
N ARG A 72 5.20 2.13 -6.13
CA ARG A 72 5.18 2.48 -7.56
C ARG A 72 5.20 3.99 -7.78
N LEU A 73 4.43 4.75 -6.99
CA LEU A 73 4.44 6.21 -7.08
C LEU A 73 5.80 6.79 -6.68
N LEU A 74 6.40 6.29 -5.60
CA LEU A 74 7.74 6.70 -5.18
C LEU A 74 8.80 6.36 -6.22
N GLN A 75 8.71 5.18 -6.86
CA GLN A 75 9.60 4.80 -7.96
C GLN A 75 9.44 5.72 -9.17
N ALA A 76 8.20 6.04 -9.56
CA ALA A 76 7.94 6.95 -10.68
C ALA A 76 8.49 8.36 -10.40
N VAL A 77 8.30 8.89 -9.19
CA VAL A 77 8.89 10.17 -8.78
C VAL A 77 10.41 10.10 -8.79
N GLY A 78 10.99 9.03 -8.26
CA GLY A 78 12.45 8.79 -8.30
C GLY A 78 13.01 8.81 -9.71
N GLN A 79 12.35 8.14 -10.66
CA GLN A 79 12.75 8.15 -12.08
C GLN A 79 12.77 9.56 -12.67
N VAL A 80 11.82 10.42 -12.30
CA VAL A 80 11.84 11.80 -12.80
C VAL A 80 12.96 12.62 -12.17
N LEU A 81 13.28 12.39 -10.90
CA LEU A 81 14.44 13.02 -10.26
C LEU A 81 15.74 12.60 -10.97
N ASP A 82 15.87 11.31 -11.28
CA ASP A 82 16.99 10.75 -12.04
C ASP A 82 17.09 11.34 -13.47
N MET A 83 15.96 11.64 -14.11
CA MET A 83 15.93 12.33 -15.41
C MET A 83 16.30 13.81 -15.33
N SER A 84 16.16 14.41 -14.15
CA SER A 84 16.42 15.84 -13.93
C SER A 84 17.85 16.12 -13.45
N ASP A 85 18.64 15.08 -13.14
CA ASP A 85 20.01 15.17 -12.66
C ASP A 85 21.01 15.11 -13.83
N PRO A 86 21.77 16.19 -14.12
CA PRO A 86 22.75 16.21 -15.20
C PRO A 86 23.86 15.18 -15.08
N ASP A 87 24.13 14.67 -13.87
CA ASP A 87 25.17 13.69 -13.59
C ASP A 87 24.66 12.24 -13.66
N HIS A 88 23.36 12.04 -13.90
CA HIS A 88 22.73 10.72 -13.94
C HIS A 88 22.57 10.18 -15.37
N ASP A 89 22.74 8.87 -15.55
CA ASP A 89 22.70 8.21 -16.87
C ASP A 89 21.34 8.36 -17.60
N ALA A 90 20.28 8.63 -16.85
CA ALA A 90 18.92 8.83 -17.36
C ALA A 90 18.57 10.29 -17.66
N PHE A 91 19.54 11.22 -17.55
CA PHE A 91 19.31 12.65 -17.74
C PHE A 91 18.62 12.97 -19.07
N VAL A 92 17.61 13.84 -19.00
CA VAL A 92 16.94 14.41 -20.17
C VAL A 92 17.08 15.92 -20.11
N ASP A 93 17.66 16.51 -21.17
CA ASP A 93 17.81 17.96 -21.34
C ASP A 93 16.48 18.64 -21.73
N SER A 94 15.41 18.32 -21.00
CA SER A 94 14.06 18.82 -21.21
C SER A 94 13.30 18.85 -19.90
N ALA A 95 13.30 20.02 -19.27
CA ALA A 95 12.52 20.26 -18.06
C ALA A 95 10.99 20.10 -18.29
N ALA A 96 10.52 20.30 -19.53
CA ALA A 96 9.13 20.09 -19.89
C ALA A 96 8.75 18.60 -19.80
N ASP A 97 9.60 17.70 -20.31
CA ASP A 97 9.34 16.25 -20.26
C ASP A 97 9.37 15.72 -18.83
N CYS A 98 10.28 16.24 -17.99
CA CYS A 98 10.30 15.93 -16.56
C CYS A 98 9.01 16.42 -15.86
N LEU A 99 8.55 17.63 -16.19
CA LEU A 99 7.32 18.17 -15.61
C LEU A 99 6.09 17.34 -16.02
N ASP A 100 5.98 16.96 -17.29
CA ASP A 100 4.87 16.13 -17.79
C ASP A 100 4.86 14.74 -17.14
N ALA A 101 6.03 14.14 -16.93
CA ALA A 101 6.17 12.87 -16.23
C ALA A 101 5.72 12.96 -14.76
N LEU A 102 6.03 14.06 -14.06
CA LEU A 102 5.54 14.30 -12.69
C LEU A 102 4.03 14.52 -12.65
N LEU A 103 3.49 15.34 -13.58
CA LEU A 103 2.06 15.64 -13.63
C LEU A 103 1.22 14.39 -13.88
N THR A 104 1.76 13.40 -14.62
CA THR A 104 1.10 12.10 -14.82
C THR A 104 0.88 11.33 -13.51
N GLN A 105 1.65 11.62 -12.45
CA GLN A 105 1.52 10.99 -11.14
C GLN A 105 0.63 11.77 -10.16
N GLU A 106 0.20 12.98 -10.51
CA GLU A 106 -0.54 13.86 -9.60
C GLU A 106 -1.87 13.25 -9.13
N GLU A 107 -2.71 12.83 -10.07
CA GLU A 107 -4.04 12.29 -9.77
C GLU A 107 -3.97 10.98 -8.96
N PRO A 108 -3.13 9.99 -9.35
CA PRO A 108 -2.90 8.80 -8.52
C PRO A 108 -2.44 9.11 -7.10
N LEU A 109 -1.53 10.08 -6.93
CA LEU A 109 -1.03 10.50 -5.63
C LEU A 109 -2.14 11.16 -4.80
N ARG A 110 -2.94 12.06 -5.40
CA ARG A 110 -4.08 12.70 -4.73
C ARG A 110 -5.12 11.67 -4.31
N ALA A 111 -5.45 10.71 -5.17
CA ALA A 111 -6.41 9.65 -4.85
C ALA A 111 -5.93 8.82 -3.65
N LEU A 112 -4.66 8.41 -3.66
CA LEU A 112 -4.06 7.68 -2.54
C LEU A 112 -4.08 8.51 -1.25
N LEU A 113 -3.69 9.79 -1.30
CA LEU A 113 -3.72 10.67 -0.13
C LEU A 113 -5.13 10.90 0.41
N ALA A 114 -6.13 11.02 -0.46
CA ALA A 114 -7.53 11.15 -0.09
C ALA A 114 -8.04 9.87 0.61
N GLU A 115 -7.67 8.70 0.08
CA GLU A 115 -7.98 7.41 0.72
C GLU A 115 -7.32 7.28 2.10
N LEU A 116 -6.07 7.71 2.25
CA LEU A 116 -5.36 7.74 3.54
C LEU A 116 -6.01 8.70 4.53
N ALA A 117 -6.38 9.90 4.07
CA ALA A 117 -7.05 10.91 4.89
C ALA A 117 -8.45 10.44 5.33
N ALA A 118 -9.21 9.79 4.45
CA ALA A 118 -10.52 9.21 4.78
C ALA A 118 -10.40 8.11 5.85
N GLN A 119 -9.32 7.31 5.80
CA GLN A 119 -9.04 6.28 6.80
C GLN A 119 -8.60 6.86 8.14
N ALA A 120 -7.88 7.99 8.14
CA ALA A 120 -7.50 8.71 9.37
C ALA A 120 -8.65 9.52 9.99
N ALA A 121 -9.58 10.00 9.17
CA ALA A 121 -10.73 10.82 9.59
C ALA A 121 -11.98 10.00 9.95
N ALA A 122 -12.01 8.70 9.65
CA ALA A 122 -13.12 7.84 10.02
C ALA A 122 -13.30 7.85 11.54
N PRO A 123 -14.46 8.27 12.08
CA PRO A 123 -14.67 8.30 13.51
C PRO A 123 -14.61 6.86 14.05
N LEU A 124 -13.78 6.65 15.07
CA LEU A 124 -13.85 5.50 15.96
C LEU A 124 -15.29 5.46 16.49
N ILE A 125 -16.15 4.63 15.90
CA ILE A 125 -17.55 4.51 16.32
C ILE A 125 -17.55 4.30 17.84
N PRO A 126 -18.32 5.07 18.63
CA PRO A 126 -18.39 4.85 20.06
C PRO A 126 -19.03 3.47 20.28
N ALA A 127 -18.32 2.62 21.02
CA ALA A 127 -18.85 1.33 21.44
C ALA A 127 -20.18 1.55 22.17
N ARG A 128 -21.22 0.86 21.71
CA ARG A 128 -22.48 0.71 22.47
C ARG A 128 -22.27 -0.27 23.61
#